data_AF-A0A2V3Y242-F1
#
_entry.id   AF-A0A2V3Y242-F1
#
_cell.length_a   1.000
_cell.length_b   1.000
_cell.length_c   1.000
_cell.angle_alpha   90.00
_cell.angle_beta   90.00
_cell.angle_gamma   90.00
#
_symmetry.space_group_name_H-M   'P 1'
#
loop_
_entity.id
_entity.type
_entity.pdbx_description
1 polymer ?
#
loop_
_entity_poly.entity_id
_entity_poly.type
_entity_poly.pdbx_seq_one_letter_code
_entity_poly.pdbx_strand_id
1 'polypeptide(L)'
;MESQMEKENCQAEAWTAGMMFQITRVKGEGEWTETVDDCAQFCRCLGPDEFEFVQINRYLSDSVFYTVSHGTVCLQDYFMEQIDSILKSYGYQNLDYGTYRISAEPAPNSQLVAEMVFETYFKEFEEEQRYRGFVIAEKRVKEIVNKKQEKAEAVR
;
A
#
# COMPACT_ATOMS: atom_id res chain seq x y z
N MET A 1 -20.34 36.11 -34.89
CA MET A 1 -19.59 34.89 -35.25
C MET A 1 -18.54 34.72 -34.18
N GLU A 2 -18.85 33.90 -33.18
CA GLU A 2 -17.94 33.52 -32.11
C GLU A 2 -16.80 32.68 -32.71
N SER A 3 -15.56 32.94 -32.30
CA SER A 3 -14.50 31.95 -32.37
C SER A 3 -13.81 31.96 -31.02
N GLN A 4 -14.20 30.97 -30.23
CA GLN A 4 -13.62 30.61 -28.94
C GLN A 4 -12.16 30.22 -29.15
N MET A 5 -11.25 30.99 -28.56
CA MET A 5 -9.97 30.48 -28.11
C MET A 5 -9.55 31.30 -26.89
N GLU A 6 -10.45 31.38 -25.91
CA GLU A 6 -10.08 31.72 -24.54
C GLU A 6 -9.85 30.42 -23.75
N LYS A 7 -8.80 30.45 -22.93
CA LYS A 7 -8.50 29.54 -21.81
C LYS A 7 -7.63 28.31 -22.11
N GLU A 8 -6.39 28.56 -22.51
CA GLU A 8 -5.27 27.84 -21.90
C GLU A 8 -4.76 28.68 -20.73
N ASN A 9 -5.49 28.61 -19.60
CA ASN A 9 -5.09 29.26 -18.36
C ASN A 9 -5.21 28.25 -17.22
N CYS A 10 -4.06 27.95 -16.61
CA CYS A 10 -3.91 27.42 -15.26
C CYS A 10 -4.79 26.23 -14.84
N GLN A 11 -4.42 25.01 -15.25
CA GLN A 11 -4.86 23.78 -14.56
C GLN A 11 -3.74 22.80 -14.22
N ALA A 12 -2.47 23.18 -14.42
CA ALA A 12 -1.33 22.34 -14.06
C ALA A 12 -0.87 22.51 -12.58
N GLU A 13 -1.35 23.53 -11.86
CA GLU A 13 -0.82 23.89 -10.53
C GLU A 13 -1.80 23.66 -9.36
N ALA A 14 -2.97 23.05 -9.60
CA ALA A 14 -3.98 22.84 -8.55
C ALA A 14 -4.05 21.41 -8.00
N TRP A 15 -3.32 20.45 -8.57
CA TRP A 15 -3.42 19.02 -8.21
C TRP A 15 -2.43 18.58 -7.13
N THR A 16 -1.42 19.40 -6.83
CA THR A 16 -0.23 18.99 -6.07
C THR A 16 -0.27 19.24 -4.55
N ALA A 17 -1.34 19.79 -3.98
CA ALA A 17 -1.26 20.29 -2.60
C ALA A 17 -2.46 19.99 -1.68
N GLY A 18 -3.55 19.40 -2.18
CA GLY A 18 -4.84 19.52 -1.48
C GLY A 18 -5.43 18.26 -0.84
N MET A 19 -5.10 17.08 -1.34
CA MET A 19 -5.80 15.86 -0.92
C MET A 19 -4.84 14.88 -0.28
N MET A 20 -4.29 15.29 0.86
CA MET A 20 -3.80 14.34 1.85
C MET A 20 -4.97 13.41 2.17
N PHE A 21 -4.82 12.10 1.90
CA PHE A 21 -5.65 11.08 2.52
C PHE A 21 -5.74 11.44 4.01
N GLN A 22 -6.91 11.87 4.48
CA GLN A 22 -7.03 12.36 5.86
C GLN A 22 -6.84 11.17 6.80
N ILE A 23 -5.64 11.07 7.37
CA ILE A 23 -5.28 10.00 8.28
C ILE A 23 -5.94 10.26 9.63
N THR A 24 -6.91 9.42 9.96
CA THR A 24 -7.17 9.10 11.36
C THR A 24 -5.95 8.33 11.87
N ARG A 25 -5.16 9.01 12.72
CA ARG A 25 -3.98 8.48 13.42
C ARG A 25 -4.19 7.00 13.80
N VAL A 26 -3.54 6.09 13.08
CA VAL A 26 -3.60 4.66 13.38
C VAL A 26 -2.88 4.46 14.72
N LYS A 27 -3.58 3.94 15.72
CA LYS A 27 -2.96 3.61 17.02
C LYS A 27 -1.83 2.60 16.78
N GLY A 28 -0.61 2.93 17.22
CA GLY A 28 0.53 2.00 17.25
C GLY A 28 1.61 2.25 16.20
N GLU A 29 2.12 3.48 16.08
CA GLU A 29 3.32 3.77 15.28
C GLU A 29 4.44 2.77 15.65
N GLY A 30 4.93 2.04 14.63
CA GLY A 30 6.00 1.06 14.75
C GLY A 30 5.60 -0.37 15.13
N GLU A 31 4.36 -0.64 15.54
CA GLU A 31 3.90 -2.00 15.87
C GLU A 31 3.42 -2.76 14.63
N TRP A 32 3.83 -4.02 14.50
CA TRP A 32 3.35 -4.91 13.45
C TRP A 32 1.94 -5.41 13.76
N THR A 33 1.06 -5.32 12.77
CA THR A 33 -0.29 -5.87 12.80
C THR A 33 -0.45 -6.86 11.64
N GLU A 34 -1.00 -8.03 11.93
CA GLU A 34 -1.39 -8.99 10.89
C GLU A 34 -2.62 -8.47 10.15
N THR A 35 -2.54 -8.32 8.83
CA THR A 35 -3.65 -7.82 7.99
C THR A 35 -4.37 -8.96 7.27
N VAL A 36 -3.65 -10.02 6.89
CA VAL A 36 -4.21 -11.19 6.17
C VAL A 36 -3.55 -12.49 6.63
N ASP A 37 -4.32 -13.40 7.22
CA ASP A 37 -3.86 -14.70 7.75
C ASP A 37 -3.39 -15.66 6.64
N ASP A 38 -4.13 -15.76 5.52
CA ASP A 38 -3.87 -16.73 4.44
C ASP A 38 -2.50 -16.56 3.77
N CYS A 39 -1.99 -15.34 3.74
CA CYS A 39 -0.69 -14.99 3.15
C CYS A 39 0.34 -14.60 4.21
N ALA A 40 0.00 -14.70 5.50
CA ALA A 40 0.78 -14.20 6.63
C ALA A 40 1.28 -12.76 6.35
N GLN A 41 0.37 -11.87 5.98
CA GLN A 41 0.67 -10.47 5.69
C GLN A 41 0.68 -9.67 6.98
N PHE A 42 1.75 -8.92 7.20
CA PHE A 42 1.89 -7.98 8.30
C PHE A 42 2.18 -6.59 7.76
N CYS A 43 1.61 -5.59 8.43
CA CYS A 43 1.82 -4.18 8.15
C CYS A 43 2.24 -3.47 9.43
N ARG A 44 3.11 -2.47 9.32
CA ARG A 44 3.30 -1.46 10.37
C ARG A 44 3.35 -0.05 9.79
N CYS A 45 2.78 0.88 10.54
CA CYS A 45 2.81 2.30 10.22
C CYS A 45 4.16 2.90 10.67
N LEU A 46 4.90 3.47 9.73
CA LEU A 46 6.15 4.21 9.98
C LEU A 46 5.94 5.72 10.04
N GLY A 47 4.89 6.20 9.37
CA GLY A 47 4.49 7.60 9.33
C GLY A 47 3.12 7.79 8.68
N PRO A 48 2.67 9.03 8.49
CA PRO A 48 1.35 9.35 7.92
C PRO A 48 1.02 8.57 6.64
N ASP A 49 1.97 8.53 5.71
CA ASP A 49 1.82 7.93 4.38
C ASP A 49 2.81 6.79 4.12
N GLU A 50 3.53 6.34 5.16
CA GLU A 50 4.63 5.38 5.05
C GLU A 50 4.34 4.11 5.85
N PHE A 51 4.35 2.98 5.16
CA PHE A 51 3.97 1.67 5.69
C PHE A 51 5.02 0.63 5.30
N GLU A 52 5.40 -0.24 6.24
CA GLU A 52 6.24 -1.40 5.94
C GLU A 52 5.37 -2.66 5.92
N PHE A 53 5.51 -3.45 4.86
CA PHE A 53 4.76 -4.68 4.64
C PHE A 53 5.70 -5.86 4.53
N VAL A 54 5.21 -7.01 5.00
CA VAL A 54 5.82 -8.31 4.71
C VAL A 54 4.71 -9.32 4.44
N GLN A 55 4.86 -10.13 3.40
CA GLN A 55 3.86 -11.13 2.97
C GLN A 55 4.54 -12.36 2.37
N ILE A 56 3.91 -13.53 2.49
CA ILE A 56 4.25 -14.74 1.74
C ILE A 56 3.49 -14.78 0.41
N ASN A 57 4.21 -14.92 -0.70
CA ASN A 57 3.60 -15.15 -2.01
C ASN A 57 3.74 -16.61 -2.43
N ARG A 58 2.70 -17.17 -3.03
CA ARG A 58 2.66 -18.55 -3.53
C ARG A 58 2.75 -18.58 -5.05
N TYR A 59 3.66 -19.38 -5.57
CA TYR A 59 3.82 -19.57 -7.02
C TYR A 59 3.50 -21.00 -7.44
N LEU A 60 2.80 -21.10 -8.57
CA LEU A 60 2.52 -22.35 -9.27
C LEU A 60 3.41 -22.40 -10.52
N SER A 61 4.50 -23.17 -10.45
CA SER A 61 5.36 -23.51 -11.59
C SER A 61 5.46 -25.04 -11.68
N ASP A 62 6.58 -25.60 -12.16
CA ASP A 62 6.82 -27.06 -12.21
C ASP A 62 6.77 -27.72 -10.82
N SER A 63 7.02 -26.93 -9.77
CA SER A 63 6.75 -27.28 -8.37
C SER A 63 6.22 -26.06 -7.62
N VAL A 64 5.41 -26.28 -6.58
CA VAL A 64 4.93 -25.19 -5.72
C VAL A 64 6.10 -24.66 -4.90
N PHE A 65 6.29 -23.34 -4.92
CA PHE A 65 7.23 -22.65 -4.06
C PHE A 65 6.63 -21.35 -3.53
N TYR A 66 7.26 -20.83 -2.47
CA TYR A 66 6.87 -19.61 -1.80
C TYR A 66 8.02 -18.63 -1.79
N THR A 67 7.72 -17.35 -1.82
CA THR A 67 8.68 -16.26 -1.60
C THR A 67 8.15 -15.35 -0.51
N VAL A 68 9.01 -14.46 -0.01
CA VAL A 68 8.61 -13.43 0.94
C VAL A 68 8.81 -12.08 0.25
N SER A 69 7.76 -11.29 0.13
CA SER A 69 7.90 -9.87 -0.19
C SER A 69 8.06 -9.08 1.10
N HIS A 70 9.04 -8.19 1.13
CA HIS A 70 9.32 -7.30 2.26
C HIS A 70 9.73 -5.92 1.71
N GLY A 71 8.95 -4.90 2.04
CA GLY A 71 9.18 -3.56 1.50
C GLY A 71 8.47 -2.46 2.26
N THR A 72 8.83 -1.23 1.92
CA THR A 72 8.16 -0.02 2.41
C THR A 72 7.43 0.65 1.25
N VAL A 73 6.19 1.08 1.52
CA VAL A 73 5.37 1.87 0.59
C VAL A 73 5.19 3.25 1.21
N CYS A 74 5.65 4.27 0.49
CA CYS A 74 5.32 5.67 0.75
C CYS A 74 4.30 6.13 -0.30
N LEU A 75 3.08 6.46 0.10
CA LEU A 75 2.04 6.85 -0.86
C LEU A 75 2.39 8.12 -1.65
N GLN A 76 3.29 8.96 -1.13
CA GLN A 76 3.77 10.16 -1.81
C GLN A 76 4.68 9.85 -3.00
N ASP A 77 5.20 8.62 -3.11
CA ASP A 77 6.02 8.19 -4.25
C ASP A 77 5.18 7.80 -5.48
N TYR A 78 3.85 7.76 -5.34
CA TYR A 78 2.93 7.35 -6.40
C TYR A 78 2.06 8.53 -6.84
N PHE A 79 1.92 8.71 -8.15
CA PHE A 79 0.97 9.66 -8.69
C PHE A 79 -0.46 9.21 -8.41
N MET A 80 -1.38 10.16 -8.22
CA MET A 80 -2.79 9.86 -7.95
C MET A 80 -3.43 9.01 -9.05
N GLU A 81 -3.00 9.16 -10.31
CA GLU A 81 -3.46 8.34 -11.43
C GLU A 81 -3.04 6.87 -11.29
N GLN A 82 -1.86 6.61 -10.72
CA GLN A 82 -1.40 5.25 -10.44
C GLN A 82 -2.23 4.64 -9.31
N ILE A 83 -2.42 5.40 -8.22
CA ILE A 83 -3.26 4.98 -7.08
C ILE A 83 -4.69 4.70 -7.56
N ASP A 84 -5.29 5.60 -8.34
CA ASP A 84 -6.64 5.43 -8.87
C ASP A 84 -6.76 4.22 -9.80
N SER A 85 -5.74 3.95 -10.63
CA SER A 85 -5.70 2.75 -11.47
C SER A 85 -5.67 1.46 -10.63
N ILE A 86 -4.91 1.46 -9.53
CA ILE A 86 -4.84 0.32 -8.59
C ILE A 86 -6.19 0.14 -7.90
N LEU A 87 -6.76 1.21 -7.34
CA LEU A 87 -8.07 1.15 -6.69
C LEU A 87 -9.15 0.57 -7.62
N LYS A 88 -9.13 0.97 -8.90
CA LYS A 88 -10.03 0.41 -9.92
C LYS A 88 -9.81 -1.07 -10.18
N SER A 89 -8.57 -1.58 -10.17
CA SER A 89 -8.32 -3.02 -10.34
C SER A 89 -8.82 -3.85 -9.16
N TYR A 90 -8.94 -3.23 -7.98
CA TYR A 90 -9.55 -3.81 -6.78
C TYR A 90 -11.08 -3.60 -6.70
N GLY A 91 -11.68 -3.01 -7.73
CA GLY A 91 -13.14 -2.86 -7.84
C GLY A 91 -13.69 -1.55 -7.29
N TYR A 92 -12.86 -0.65 -6.77
CA TYR A 92 -13.31 0.67 -6.34
C TYR A 92 -13.66 1.53 -7.56
N GLN A 93 -14.90 2.03 -7.60
CA GLN A 93 -15.40 2.87 -8.68
C GLN A 93 -16.05 4.13 -8.11
N ASN A 94 -15.97 5.24 -8.85
CA ASN A 94 -16.62 6.51 -8.48
C ASN A 94 -16.24 7.01 -7.08
N LEU A 95 -14.95 6.95 -6.73
CA LEU A 95 -14.46 7.41 -5.42
C LEU A 95 -14.61 8.93 -5.27
N ASP A 96 -15.07 9.37 -4.10
CA ASP A 96 -15.09 10.79 -3.75
C ASP A 96 -13.71 11.21 -3.28
N TYR A 97 -13.07 11.95 -4.14
CA TYR A 97 -11.79 12.59 -3.92
C TYR A 97 -11.95 14.03 -3.39
N GLY A 98 -13.13 14.40 -2.89
CA GLY A 98 -13.42 15.75 -2.38
C GLY A 98 -13.98 16.71 -3.43
N THR A 99 -14.40 16.19 -4.59
CA THR A 99 -15.18 16.95 -5.58
C THR A 99 -16.62 16.52 -5.48
N TYR A 100 -17.41 17.22 -4.65
CA TYR A 100 -18.86 17.08 -4.44
C TYR A 100 -19.60 16.30 -5.54
N ARG A 101 -19.57 14.96 -5.48
CA ARG A 101 -20.34 14.10 -6.37
C ARG A 101 -21.37 13.37 -5.52
N ILE A 102 -22.62 13.74 -5.75
CA ILE A 102 -23.78 13.10 -5.14
C ILE A 102 -23.78 11.65 -5.65
N SER A 103 -23.40 10.69 -4.78
CA SER A 103 -23.25 9.23 -4.98
C SER A 103 -21.83 8.65 -5.04
N ALA A 104 -20.80 9.39 -4.66
CA ALA A 104 -19.44 8.86 -4.64
C ALA A 104 -19.13 8.08 -3.34
N GLU A 105 -18.42 6.95 -3.46
CA GLU A 105 -18.03 6.11 -2.32
C GLU A 105 -16.83 6.73 -1.58
N PRO A 106 -16.73 6.60 -0.25
CA PRO A 106 -15.57 7.08 0.48
C PRO A 106 -14.33 6.32 0.02
N ALA A 107 -13.25 7.06 -0.26
CA ALA A 107 -11.96 6.45 -0.57
C ALA A 107 -11.48 5.55 0.59
N PRO A 108 -10.82 4.43 0.29
CA PRO A 108 -10.21 3.59 1.32
C PRO A 108 -9.14 4.37 2.11
N ASN A 109 -8.88 3.94 3.34
CA ASN A 109 -7.86 4.57 4.19
C ASN A 109 -6.44 4.32 3.64
N SER A 110 -5.47 5.13 4.06
CA SER A 110 -4.09 5.08 3.56
C SER A 110 -3.43 3.71 3.72
N GLN A 111 -3.69 3.00 4.82
CA GLN A 111 -3.13 1.66 5.02
C GLN A 111 -3.62 0.68 3.94
N LEU A 112 -4.93 0.70 3.67
CA LEU A 112 -5.53 -0.16 2.65
C LEU A 112 -5.08 0.21 1.24
N VAL A 113 -4.90 1.50 0.96
CA VAL A 113 -4.30 1.96 -0.31
C VAL A 113 -2.86 1.44 -0.45
N ALA A 114 -2.05 1.57 0.61
CA ALA A 114 -0.66 1.12 0.62
C ALA A 114 -0.54 -0.40 0.49
N GLU A 115 -1.48 -1.15 1.09
CA GLU A 115 -1.59 -2.60 0.94
C GLU A 115 -1.87 -3.00 -0.52
N MET A 116 -2.81 -2.33 -1.20
CA MET A 116 -3.09 -2.59 -2.62
C MET A 116 -1.91 -2.23 -3.53
N VAL A 117 -1.18 -1.16 -3.21
CA VAL A 117 0.05 -0.80 -3.92
C VAL A 117 1.10 -1.89 -3.74
N PHE A 118 1.32 -2.33 -2.51
CA PHE A 118 2.27 -3.39 -2.18
C PHE A 118 1.91 -4.70 -2.90
N GLU A 119 0.65 -5.12 -2.87
CA GLU A 119 0.16 -6.32 -3.55
C GLU A 119 0.18 -6.21 -5.08
N THR A 120 0.05 -5.01 -5.65
CA THR A 120 0.16 -4.82 -7.10
C THR A 120 1.60 -4.98 -7.58
N TYR A 121 2.56 -4.46 -6.80
CA TYR A 121 3.98 -4.42 -7.15
C TYR A 121 4.82 -5.39 -6.33
N PHE A 122 4.20 -6.41 -5.71
CA PHE A 122 4.85 -7.30 -4.73
C PHE A 122 6.19 -7.91 -5.19
N LYS A 123 6.34 -8.13 -6.50
CA LYS A 123 7.57 -8.65 -7.12
C LYS A 123 8.77 -7.72 -6.96
N GLU A 124 8.55 -6.41 -6.87
CA GLU A 124 9.60 -5.40 -6.64
C GLU A 124 10.16 -5.50 -5.21
N PHE A 125 9.39 -6.08 -4.30
CA PHE A 125 9.73 -6.24 -2.89
C PHE A 125 10.15 -7.67 -2.54
N GLU A 126 10.26 -8.56 -3.52
CA GLU A 126 10.50 -9.99 -3.29
C GLU A 126 11.95 -10.27 -2.86
N GLU A 127 12.12 -10.95 -1.73
CA GLU A 127 13.42 -11.50 -1.32
C GLU A 127 13.86 -12.59 -2.31
N GLU A 128 15.17 -12.69 -2.58
CA GLU A 128 15.72 -13.67 -3.52
C GLU A 128 15.46 -15.14 -3.12
N GLN A 129 15.21 -15.39 -1.83
CA GLN A 129 15.06 -16.73 -1.27
C GLN A 129 13.70 -17.35 -1.61
N ARG A 130 13.74 -18.58 -2.15
CA ARG A 130 12.55 -19.42 -2.35
C ARG A 130 12.42 -20.47 -1.25
N TYR A 131 11.20 -20.73 -0.84
CA TYR A 131 10.85 -21.69 0.20
C TYR A 131 9.98 -22.81 -0.37
N ARG A 132 10.24 -24.06 0.04
CA ARG A 132 9.47 -25.24 -0.42
C ARG A 132 8.20 -25.52 0.38
N GLY A 133 7.88 -24.68 1.37
CA GLY A 133 6.69 -24.87 2.20
C GLY A 133 6.31 -23.59 2.94
N PHE A 134 5.00 -23.38 3.07
CA PHE A 134 4.41 -22.21 3.72
C PHE A 134 4.96 -22.01 5.14
N VAL A 135 5.00 -23.07 5.96
CA VAL A 135 5.51 -23.03 7.34
C VAL A 135 6.97 -22.54 7.42
N ILE A 136 7.78 -22.77 6.38
CA ILE A 136 9.18 -22.30 6.36
C ILE A 136 9.22 -20.81 6.02
N ALA A 137 8.42 -20.36 5.05
CA ALA A 137 8.27 -18.94 4.74
C ALA A 137 7.67 -18.16 5.92
N GLU A 138 6.71 -18.73 6.64
CA GLU A 138 6.10 -18.13 7.81
C GLU A 138 7.11 -17.92 8.96
N LYS A 139 8.05 -18.85 9.15
CA LYS A 139 9.17 -18.64 10.09
C LYS A 139 10.02 -17.43 9.69
N ARG A 140 10.31 -17.25 8.38
CA ARG A 140 11.04 -16.09 7.88
C ARG A 140 10.28 -14.79 8.16
N VAL A 141 8.98 -14.76 7.89
CA VAL A 141 8.13 -13.59 8.19
C VAL A 141 8.17 -13.25 9.69
N LYS A 142 8.01 -14.25 10.56
CA LYS A 142 8.08 -14.06 12.02
C LYS A 142 9.45 -13.55 12.48
N GLU A 143 10.55 -13.98 11.85
CA GLU A 143 11.88 -13.43 12.14
C GLU A 143 12.00 -11.95 11.77
N ILE A 144 11.42 -11.52 10.64
CA ILE A 144 11.41 -10.12 10.20
C ILE A 144 10.61 -9.27 11.20
N VAL A 145 9.40 -9.72 11.53
CA VAL A 145 8.49 -9.06 12.48
C VAL A 145 9.15 -8.93 13.86
N ASN A 146 9.66 -10.03 14.42
CA ASN A 146 10.23 -10.04 15.78
C ASN A 146 11.52 -9.22 15.91
N LYS A 147 12.48 -9.35 14.97
CA LYS A 147 13.74 -8.57 15.00
C LYS A 147 13.48 -7.06 14.94
N LYS A 148 12.41 -6.65 14.27
CA LYS A 148 12.05 -5.24 14.10
C LYS A 148 11.24 -4.71 15.29
N GLN A 149 10.50 -5.56 15.98
CA GLN A 149 9.80 -5.21 17.23
C GLN A 149 10.80 -4.94 18.36
N GLU A 150 11.81 -5.79 18.54
CA GLU A 150 12.88 -5.61 19.54
C GLU A 150 13.63 -4.28 19.37
N LYS A 151 13.85 -3.84 18.12
CA LYS A 151 14.48 -2.55 17.81
C LYS A 151 13.59 -1.35 18.16
N ALA A 152 12.28 -1.45 18.01
CA ALA A 152 11.35 -0.37 18.36
C ALA A 152 11.25 -0.19 19.88
N GLU A 153 11.35 -1.28 20.64
CA GLU A 153 11.35 -1.27 22.11
C GLU A 153 12.66 -0.75 22.70
N ALA A 154 13.80 -1.01 22.06
CA ALA A 154 15.12 -0.56 22.54
C ALA A 154 15.40 0.95 22.40
N VAL A 155 14.55 1.69 21.67
CA VAL A 155 14.70 3.14 21.42
C VAL A 155 13.75 3.99 22.28
N ARG A 156 12.91 3.36 23.12
CA ARG A 156 12.07 4.02 24.12
C ARG A 156 12.76 4.12 25.47
#